data_AF-A0A8I1LG62-F1
#
_entry.id   AF-A0A8I1LG62-F1
#
_cell.length_a   1.000
_cell.length_b   1.000
_cell.length_c   1.000
_cell.angle_alpha   90.00
_cell.angle_beta   90.00
_cell.angle_gamma   90.00
#
_symmetry.space_group_name_H-M   'P 1'
#
loop_
_entity.id
_entity.type
_entity.pdbx_description
1 polymer ?
#
loop_
_entity_poly.entity_id
_entity_poly.type
_entity_poly.pdbx_seq_one_letter_code
_entity_poly.pdbx_strand_id
1 'polypeptide(L)' 'ITKHGNAVARKLLYRAIGQIDNAAKTNPCHIADYYESKKLSSQTKGFKKIAIASIHKLIRTIYALIINDQLYDYNVATHN' A
#
# COMPACT_ATOMS: atom_id res chain seq x y z
N ILE A 1 -11.23 0.84 5.11
CA ILE A 1 -11.51 2.21 4.61
C ILE A 1 -12.88 2.22 3.96
N THR A 2 -13.84 2.95 4.50
CA THR A 2 -15.22 2.98 3.98
C THR A 2 -15.53 4.29 3.27
N LYS A 3 -16.53 4.27 2.39
CA LYS A 3 -17.02 5.47 1.67
C LYS A 3 -17.61 6.54 2.60
N HIS A 4 -18.13 6.11 3.75
CA HIS A 4 -18.83 6.95 4.73
C HIS A 4 -17.98 7.31 5.96
N GLY A 5 -16.73 6.84 6.04
CA GLY A 5 -15.81 7.25 7.10
C GLY A 5 -15.30 8.69 6.93
N ASN A 6 -14.37 9.12 7.79
CA ASN A 6 -13.78 10.46 7.73
C ASN A 6 -13.12 10.76 6.37
N ALA A 7 -13.58 11.81 5.69
CA ALA A 7 -13.12 12.19 4.36
C ALA A 7 -11.65 12.69 4.35
N VAL A 8 -11.24 13.41 5.39
CA VAL A 8 -9.87 13.93 5.55
C VAL A 8 -8.91 12.77 5.75
N ALA A 9 -9.23 11.84 6.66
CA ALA A 9 -8.42 10.65 6.90
C ALA A 9 -8.27 9.81 5.62
N ARG A 10 -9.36 9.62 4.85
CA ARG A 10 -9.30 8.91 3.58
C ARG A 10 -8.37 9.58 2.57
N LYS A 11 -8.42 10.91 2.46
CA LYS A 11 -7.53 11.69 1.59
C LYS A 11 -6.07 11.57 2.01
N LEU A 12 -5.80 11.56 3.32
CA LEU A 12 -4.47 11.35 3.87
C LEU A 12 -3.93 9.97 3.48
N LEU A 13 -4.73 8.91 3.65
CA LEU A 13 -4.31 7.55 3.29
C LEU A 13 -4.02 7.40 1.78
N TYR A 14 -4.81 8.04 0.91
CA TYR A 14 -4.52 8.04 -0.53
C TYR A 14 -3.21 8.76 -0.85
N ARG A 15 -2.92 9.87 -0.17
CA ARG A 15 -1.64 10.57 -0.31
C ARG A 15 -0.48 9.71 0.19
N ALA A 16 -0.66 8.97 1.29
CA ALA A 16 0.37 8.10 1.84
C ALA A 16 0.84 7.04 0.83
N ILE A 17 -0.07 6.42 0.08
CA ILE A 17 0.30 5.48 -0.98
C ILE A 17 1.12 6.16 -2.09
N GLY A 18 0.75 7.38 -2.50
CA GLY A 18 1.55 8.13 -3.47
C GLY A 18 2.93 8.52 -2.95
N GLN A 19 3.07 8.77 -1.65
CA GLN A 19 4.39 9.02 -1.04
C GLN A 19 5.23 7.74 -0.96
N ILE A 20 4.63 6.59 -0.64
CA ILE A 20 5.29 5.28 -0.66
C ILE A 20 5.78 4.96 -2.07
N ASP A 21 4.94 5.16 -3.09
CA ASP A 21 5.31 4.99 -4.50
C ASP A 21 6.46 5.91 -4.92
N ASN A 22 6.42 7.18 -4.50
CA ASN A 22 7.51 8.11 -4.79
C ASN A 22 8.82 7.73 -4.08
N ALA A 23 8.76 7.28 -2.83
CA ALA A 23 9.93 6.80 -2.09
C ALA A 23 10.51 5.51 -2.70
N ALA A 24 9.66 4.67 -3.30
CA ALA A 24 10.05 3.41 -3.90
C ALA A 24 11.04 3.52 -5.06
N LYS A 25 11.14 4.72 -5.66
CA LYS A 25 12.17 5.04 -6.68
C LYS A 25 13.60 4.94 -6.15
N THR A 26 13.77 5.01 -4.83
CA THR A 26 15.08 4.94 -4.17
C THR A 26 15.18 3.79 -3.17
N ASN A 27 14.06 3.31 -2.63
CA ASN A 27 14.01 2.28 -1.61
C ASN A 27 12.96 1.22 -1.97
N PRO A 28 13.33 -0.01 -2.33
CA PRO A 28 12.38 -1.00 -2.82
C PRO A 28 11.29 -1.32 -1.78
N CYS A 29 10.03 -1.42 -2.24
CA CYS A 29 8.88 -1.58 -1.36
C CYS A 29 7.76 -2.42 -2.00
N HIS A 30 7.42 -3.55 -1.38
CA HIS A 30 6.37 -4.47 -1.85
C HIS A 30 4.96 -3.86 -1.93
N ILE A 31 4.72 -2.75 -1.22
CA ILE A 31 3.46 -2.01 -1.30
C ILE A 31 3.41 -1.15 -2.56
N ALA A 32 4.54 -0.55 -2.95
CA ALA A 32 4.66 0.19 -4.20
C ALA A 32 4.59 -0.77 -5.41
N ASP A 33 5.25 -1.92 -5.35
CA ASP A 33 5.17 -2.92 -6.43
C ASP A 33 3.75 -3.45 -6.62
N TYR A 34 3.04 -3.69 -5.52
CA TYR A 34 1.63 -4.05 -5.56
C TYR A 34 0.78 -2.92 -6.17
N TYR A 35 1.03 -1.67 -5.77
CA TYR A 35 0.32 -0.50 -6.28
C TYR A 35 0.53 -0.33 -7.80
N GLU A 36 1.77 -0.38 -8.27
CA GLU A 36 2.12 -0.23 -9.69
C GLU A 36 1.64 -1.41 -10.54
N SER A 37 1.80 -2.65 -10.08
CA SER A 37 1.26 -3.83 -10.78
C SER A 37 -0.26 -3.76 -10.95
N LYS A 38 -0.98 -3.25 -9.94
CA LYS A 38 -2.44 -3.03 -10.03
C LYS A 38 -2.80 -1.88 -10.96
N LYS A 39 -1.99 -0.83 -11.05
CA LYS A 39 -2.17 0.29 -11.99
C LYS A 39 -1.99 -0.17 -13.44
N LEU A 40 -0.97 -0.99 -13.71
CA LEU A 40 -0.72 -1.58 -15.03
C LEU A 40 -1.82 -2.56 -15.45
N SER A 41 -2.28 -3.42 -14.54
CA SER A 41 -3.37 -4.38 -14.78
C SER A 41 -4.74 -3.71 -14.98
N SER A 42 -4.87 -2.45 -14.61
CA SER A 42 -6.15 -1.76 -14.47
C SER A 42 -6.23 -0.55 -15.38
N GLN A 43 -6.32 -0.77 -16.69
CA GLN A 43 -6.56 0.29 -17.67
C GLN A 43 -7.88 1.07 -17.42
N THR A 44 -8.83 0.53 -16.64
CA THR A 44 -10.16 1.14 -16.37
C THR A 44 -10.56 1.29 -14.89
N LYS A 45 -9.92 0.62 -13.91
CA LYS A 45 -10.29 0.83 -12.49
C LYS A 45 -9.62 2.09 -11.95
N GLY A 46 -10.44 2.99 -11.38
CA GLY A 46 -9.96 4.27 -10.87
C GLY A 46 -8.96 4.14 -9.70
N PHE A 47 -7.99 5.06 -9.69
CA PHE A 47 -6.93 5.24 -8.69
C PHE A 47 -7.36 4.94 -7.24
N LYS A 48 -8.53 5.42 -6.82
CA LYS A 48 -9.05 5.24 -5.45
C LYS A 48 -9.19 3.77 -5.05
N LYS A 49 -9.60 2.88 -5.97
CA LYS A 49 -9.76 1.44 -5.68
C LYS A 49 -8.41 0.78 -5.48
N ILE A 50 -7.43 1.12 -6.30
CA ILE A 50 -6.06 0.60 -6.22
C ILE A 50 -5.39 1.09 -4.93
N ALA A 51 -5.57 2.36 -4.58
CA ALA A 51 -5.07 2.91 -3.32
C ALA A 51 -5.69 2.19 -2.11
N ILE A 52 -7.00 1.93 -2.09
CA ILE A 52 -7.66 1.17 -1.00
C ILE A 52 -7.04 -0.22 -0.85
N ALA A 53 -6.85 -0.95 -1.95
CA ALA A 53 -6.25 -2.28 -1.93
C ALA A 53 -4.79 -2.23 -1.41
N SER A 54 -4.03 -1.21 -1.82
CA SER A 54 -2.65 -1.02 -1.39
C SER A 54 -2.55 -0.69 0.10
N ILE A 55 -3.46 0.16 0.62
CA ILE A 55 -3.53 0.45 2.06
C ILE A 55 -3.94 -0.80 2.86
N HIS A 56 -4.84 -1.61 2.33
CA HIS A 56 -5.21 -2.87 2.97
C HIS A 56 -3.99 -3.80 3.10
N LYS A 57 -3.21 -3.96 2.02
CA LYS A 57 -1.97 -4.75 2.04
C LYS A 57 -0.92 -4.17 3.01
N LEU A 58 -0.78 -2.84 3.05
CA LEU A 58 0.11 -2.14 3.98
C LEU A 58 -0.25 -2.46 5.44
N ILE A 59 -1.51 -2.28 5.82
CA ILE A 59 -1.97 -2.55 7.19
C ILE A 59 -1.76 -4.02 7.57
N ARG A 60 -2.07 -4.95 6.64
CA ARG A 60 -1.86 -6.38 6.87
C ARG A 60 -0.37 -6.73 7.07
N THR A 61 0.51 -6.09 6.29
CA THR A 61 1.96 -6.27 6.41
C THR A 61 2.47 -5.73 7.74
N ILE A 62 2.11 -4.50 8.11
CA ILE A 62 2.49 -3.90 9.40
C ILE A 62 1.99 -4.75 10.57
N TYR A 63 0.74 -5.21 10.51
CA TYR A 63 0.17 -6.08 11.53
C TYR A 63 0.95 -7.39 11.68
N ALA A 64 1.26 -8.07 10.57
CA ALA A 64 2.05 -9.30 10.59
C ALA A 64 3.45 -9.06 11.18
N LEU A 65 4.12 -7.98 10.81
CA LEU A 65 5.44 -7.64 11.35
C LEU A 65 5.42 -7.40 12.86
N ILE A 66 4.42 -6.66 13.36
CA ILE A 66 4.27 -6.40 14.80
C ILE A 66 3.99 -7.70 15.57
N ILE A 67 3.09 -8.55 15.08
CA ILE A 67 2.73 -9.80 15.76
C ILE A 67 3.89 -10.79 15.81
N ASN A 68 4.77 -10.78 14.81
CA ASN A 68 5.93 -11.68 14.74
C ASN A 68 7.22 -11.04 15.29
N ASP A 69 7.17 -9.81 15.79
CA ASP A 69 8.34 -9.03 16.23
C ASP A 69 9.46 -8.98 15.17
N GLN A 70 9.06 -8.73 13.92
CA GLN A 70 9.96 -8.74 12.76
C GLN A 70 10.13 -7.34 12.18
N LEU A 71 11.37 -7.01 11.83
CA LEU A 71 11.65 -5.83 11.02
C LEU A 71 11.24 -6.11 9.57
N TYR A 72 10.77 -5.06 8.88
CA TYR A 72 10.51 -5.14 7.45
C TYR A 72 11.82 -5.31 6.66
N ASP A 73 11.91 -6.38 5.88
CA ASP A 73 12.99 -6.62 4.92
C ASP A 73 12.40 -6.97 3.55
N TYR A 74 12.81 -6.23 2.52
CA TYR A 74 12.36 -6.43 1.15
C TYR A 74 12.81 -7.76 0.55
N ASN A 75 13.96 -8.30 0.94
CA ASN A 75 14.44 -9.57 0.39
C ASN A 75 13.76 -10.78 1.04
N VAL A 76 13.26 -10.62 2.27
CA VAL A 76 12.63 -11.71 3.05
C VAL A 76 11.11 -11.72 2.86
N ALA A 77 10.49 -10.55 2.70
CA ALA A 77 9.03 -10.41 2.61
C ALA A 77 8.44 -10.80 1.23
N THR A 78 8.82 -11.96 0.69
CA THR A 78 8.42 -12.43 -0.64
C THR A 78 6.96 -12.93 -0.70
N HIS A 79 6.35 -13.29 0.44
CA HIS A 79 5.01 -13.87 0.50
C HIS A 79 4.22 -13.32 1.70
N ASN A 80 3.41 -12.27 1.48
CA ASN A 80 2.44 -11.72 2.46
C ASN A 80 1.15 -11.26 1.79
#